data_AF-A0A2E5WMM0-F1
#
_entry.id   AF-A0A2E5WMM0-F1
#
_cell.length_a   1.000
_cell.length_b   1.000
_cell.length_c   1.000
_cell.angle_alpha   90.00
_cell.angle_beta   90.00
_cell.angle_gamma   90.00
#
_symmetry.space_group_name_H-M   'P 1'
#
loop_
_entity.id
_entity.type
_entity.pdbx_description
1 polymer ?
#
loop_
_entity_poly.entity_id
_entity_poly.type
_entity_poly.pdbx_seq_one_letter_code
_entity_poly.pdbx_strand_id
1 'polypeptide(L)'
;MNNKNMILTVVLTIITTALITIGAMNYWSKQTESNQAPAENVLQQETDIKDTDLESIPMLSEDKEESSNTQSTANETQVVESTEQDNQDESSSISEELNLISYENKTLSISFHYPENWGEITQEEDGTDHIALSIFKKPIVLLAADNGGESIARGAYWGDMAESIVSQDYIDNLCNVKNEAESCQIKSNQYGIKYAKVVEEVIKFGEPTIETNYYIFNSKSEFRGLIISTERLVTVDIDNLEDKLQSLVDSFKFI
;
A
#
# COMPACT_ATOMS: atom_id res chain seq x y z
N MET A 1 17.80 9.94 -55.74
CA MET A 1 18.55 10.44 -54.56
C MET A 1 20.01 10.12 -54.76
N ASN A 2 20.91 11.05 -54.44
CA ASN A 2 22.35 10.89 -54.67
C ASN A 2 22.94 9.91 -53.63
N ASN A 3 23.71 8.90 -54.04
CA ASN A 3 24.26 7.87 -53.13
C ASN A 3 25.05 8.47 -51.94
N LYS A 4 25.62 9.67 -52.11
CA LYS A 4 26.29 10.42 -51.04
C LYS A 4 25.36 10.82 -49.89
N ASN A 5 24.11 11.17 -50.19
CA ASN A 5 23.15 11.58 -49.16
C ASN A 5 22.69 10.37 -48.33
N MET A 6 22.54 9.20 -48.95
CA MET A 6 22.15 7.97 -48.25
C MET A 6 23.24 7.52 -47.25
N ILE A 7 24.51 7.57 -47.65
CA ILE A 7 25.63 7.21 -46.77
C ILE A 7 25.72 8.16 -45.58
N LEU A 8 25.56 9.48 -45.80
CA LEU A 8 25.59 10.47 -44.74
C LEU A 8 24.46 10.26 -43.72
N THR A 9 23.24 9.96 -44.17
CA THR A 9 22.12 9.68 -43.28
C THR A 9 22.36 8.45 -42.42
N VAL A 10 22.86 7.35 -43.00
CA VAL A 10 23.15 6.11 -42.24
C VAL A 10 24.22 6.36 -41.17
N VAL A 11 25.27 7.10 -41.49
CA VAL A 11 26.34 7.42 -40.53
C VAL A 11 25.81 8.29 -39.38
N LEU A 12 24.98 9.29 -39.68
CA LEU A 12 24.37 10.13 -38.63
C LEU A 12 23.50 9.31 -37.68
N THR A 13 22.66 8.41 -38.22
CA THR A 13 21.78 7.57 -37.41
C THR A 13 22.56 6.64 -36.47
N ILE A 14 23.69 6.08 -36.93
CA ILE A 14 24.55 5.22 -36.09
C ILE A 14 25.16 6.05 -34.95
N ILE A 15 25.68 7.25 -35.24
CA ILE A 15 26.29 8.12 -34.22
C ILE A 15 25.25 8.56 -33.18
N THR A 16 24.05 8.97 -33.59
CA THR A 16 23.01 9.38 -32.64
C THR A 16 22.56 8.22 -31.75
N THR A 17 22.45 7.02 -32.30
CA THR A 17 22.06 5.84 -31.53
C THR A 17 23.12 5.50 -30.48
N ALA A 18 24.41 5.58 -30.84
CA ALA A 18 25.52 5.32 -29.92
C ALA A 18 25.62 6.36 -28.79
N LEU A 19 25.32 7.64 -29.06
CA LEU A 19 25.33 8.67 -28.03
C LEU A 19 24.19 8.50 -27.02
N ILE A 20 23.00 8.09 -27.48
CA ILE A 20 21.84 7.84 -26.61
C ILE A 20 22.12 6.65 -25.67
N THR A 21 22.70 5.55 -26.19
CA THR A 21 23.01 4.37 -25.36
C THR A 21 24.08 4.65 -24.31
N ILE A 22 25.14 5.39 -24.67
CA ILE A 22 26.18 5.79 -23.70
C ILE A 22 25.60 6.73 -22.63
N GLY A 23 24.72 7.66 -23.01
CA GLY A 23 24.03 8.54 -22.07
C GLY A 23 23.18 7.77 -21.05
N ALA A 24 22.38 6.81 -21.53
CA ALA A 24 21.53 5.97 -20.69
C ALA A 24 22.34 5.09 -19.72
N MET A 25 23.46 4.51 -20.17
CA MET A 25 24.35 3.71 -19.32
C MET A 25 24.99 4.55 -18.20
N ASN A 26 25.45 5.76 -18.52
CA ASN A 26 26.03 6.66 -17.51
C ASN A 26 25.00 7.16 -16.49
N TYR A 27 23.75 7.38 -16.92
CA TYR A 27 22.66 7.77 -16.01
C TYR A 27 22.34 6.64 -15.02
N TRP A 28 22.20 5.40 -15.52
CA TRP A 28 21.95 4.23 -14.68
C TRP A 28 23.08 3.96 -13.68
N SER A 29 24.34 4.07 -14.11
CA SER A 29 25.50 3.86 -13.22
C SER A 29 25.53 4.84 -12.04
N LYS A 30 25.10 6.10 -12.24
CA LYS A 30 25.05 7.08 -11.15
C LYS A 30 23.90 6.83 -10.16
N GLN A 31 22.77 6.32 -10.63
CA GLN A 31 21.64 5.94 -9.76
C GLN A 31 22.02 4.79 -8.82
N THR A 32 22.79 3.79 -9.30
CA THR A 32 23.23 2.67 -8.46
C THR A 32 24.22 3.07 -7.36
N GLU A 33 25.06 4.09 -7.59
CA GLU A 33 25.99 4.59 -6.57
C GLU A 33 25.28 5.43 -5.49
N SER A 34 24.19 6.13 -5.83
CA SER A 34 23.42 6.94 -4.88
C SER A 34 22.61 6.12 -3.87
N ASN A 35 22.28 4.86 -4.20
CA ASN A 35 21.39 4.03 -3.39
C ASN A 35 22.12 3.01 -2.50
N GLN A 36 23.46 3.01 -2.50
CA GLN A 36 24.25 2.24 -1.52
C GLN A 36 24.58 3.11 -0.31
N ALA A 37 23.60 3.31 0.57
CA ALA A 37 23.89 3.68 1.96
C ALA A 37 24.50 2.46 2.70
N PRO A 38 25.52 2.64 3.56
CA PRO A 38 26.20 1.53 4.21
C PRO A 38 25.29 0.87 5.26
N ALA A 39 24.86 -0.37 4.99
CA ALA A 39 24.10 -1.23 5.90
C ALA A 39 24.96 -1.89 7.00
N GLU A 40 26.04 -1.23 7.44
CA GLU A 40 26.94 -1.73 8.48
C GLU A 40 26.92 -0.79 9.70
N ASN A 41 25.84 -0.76 10.48
CA ASN A 41 25.95 -0.30 11.88
C ASN A 41 24.79 -0.62 12.86
N VAL A 42 23.86 -1.53 12.56
CA VAL A 42 22.69 -1.74 13.45
C VAL A 42 22.70 -3.07 14.21
N LEU A 43 23.67 -3.97 13.98
CA LEU A 43 23.69 -5.30 14.60
C LEU A 43 24.82 -5.48 15.64
N GLN A 44 24.83 -4.70 16.73
CA GLN A 44 25.79 -4.94 17.82
C GLN A 44 25.37 -4.46 19.21
N GLN A 45 24.08 -4.42 19.52
CA GLN A 45 23.63 -4.04 20.86
C GLN A 45 22.50 -4.93 21.38
N GLU A 46 22.74 -6.24 21.45
CA GLU A 46 21.94 -7.14 22.29
C GLU A 46 22.73 -8.43 22.55
N THR A 47 23.56 -8.43 23.59
CA THR A 47 24.04 -9.61 24.34
C THR A 47 24.94 -9.15 25.49
N ASP A 48 24.33 -8.75 26.60
CA ASP A 48 24.89 -8.97 27.96
C ASP A 48 23.96 -8.33 29.01
N ILE A 49 22.97 -9.10 29.48
CA ILE A 49 22.43 -8.92 30.83
C ILE A 49 22.39 -10.31 31.46
N LYS A 50 23.49 -10.64 32.12
CA LYS A 50 23.59 -11.72 33.11
C LYS A 50 23.01 -11.24 34.43
N ASP A 51 22.25 -12.15 35.05
CA ASP A 51 22.04 -12.36 36.48
C ASP A 51 22.54 -11.24 37.40
N THR A 52 21.60 -10.49 37.97
CA THR A 52 21.80 -9.79 39.24
C THR A 52 20.57 -10.00 40.10
N ASP A 53 20.68 -10.95 41.02
CA ASP A 53 19.94 -10.96 42.28
C ASP A 53 20.18 -9.63 43.01
N LEU A 54 19.13 -8.89 43.37
CA LEU A 54 19.18 -7.96 44.50
C LEU A 54 17.78 -7.65 45.05
N GLU A 55 17.47 -8.33 46.15
CA GLU A 55 16.88 -7.82 47.39
C GLU A 55 15.98 -6.56 47.35
N SER A 56 14.72 -6.78 47.73
CA SER A 56 13.87 -5.94 48.62
C SER A 56 14.01 -4.42 48.55
N ILE A 57 12.99 -3.76 47.98
CA ILE A 57 12.73 -2.32 48.16
C ILE A 57 11.47 -2.14 49.03
N PRO A 58 11.51 -1.26 50.06
CA PRO A 58 10.41 -1.05 50.99
C PRO A 58 9.30 -0.16 50.42
N MET A 59 8.08 -0.38 50.92
CA MET A 59 6.95 0.55 50.82
C MET A 59 7.34 1.93 51.35
N LEU A 60 7.06 2.97 50.56
CA LEU A 60 6.97 4.33 51.07
C LEU A 60 5.67 4.99 50.58
N SER A 61 5.11 5.71 51.53
CA SER A 61 3.77 6.28 51.64
C SER A 61 3.54 7.53 50.82
N GLU A 62 2.25 7.82 50.67
CA GLU A 62 1.56 9.08 50.39
C GLU A 62 2.39 10.36 50.53
N ASP A 63 2.22 11.27 49.55
CA ASP A 63 1.89 12.65 49.86
C ASP A 63 1.02 13.28 48.75
N LYS A 64 -0.03 13.95 49.22
CA LYS A 64 -0.87 14.93 48.50
C LYS A 64 -0.03 16.16 48.18
N GLU A 65 -0.29 16.81 47.05
CA GLU A 65 -0.59 18.25 47.08
C GLU A 65 -1.33 18.74 45.84
N GLU A 66 -2.26 19.65 46.11
CA GLU A 66 -3.08 20.45 45.20
C GLU A 66 -2.26 21.38 44.31
N SER A 67 -2.83 21.78 43.17
CA SER A 67 -3.22 23.17 42.91
C SER A 67 -3.17 23.57 41.43
N SER A 68 -4.27 24.20 41.00
CA SER A 68 -4.48 25.29 40.02
C SER A 68 -3.39 25.56 38.96
N ASN A 69 -3.73 25.93 37.72
CA ASN A 69 -4.51 27.12 37.46
C ASN A 69 -4.97 27.20 36.00
N THR A 70 -6.16 27.76 35.83
CA THR A 70 -6.82 28.15 34.59
C THR A 70 -6.09 29.29 33.89
N GLN A 71 -5.97 29.25 32.56
CA GLN A 71 -6.12 30.47 31.76
C GLN A 71 -6.59 30.18 30.33
N SER A 72 -7.90 30.39 30.16
CA SER A 72 -8.60 30.66 28.91
C SER A 72 -8.03 31.91 28.25
N THR A 73 -7.77 31.84 26.94
CA THR A 73 -7.74 33.03 26.08
C THR A 73 -8.57 32.72 24.84
N ALA A 74 -9.82 33.14 24.87
CA ALA A 74 -10.67 33.26 23.69
C ALA A 74 -10.12 34.40 22.83
N ASN A 75 -9.87 34.13 21.55
CA ASN A 75 -9.75 35.19 20.56
C ASN A 75 -10.80 34.96 19.47
N GLU A 76 -11.80 35.81 19.57
CA GLU A 76 -12.92 36.02 18.68
C GLU A 76 -12.39 36.76 17.44
N THR A 77 -12.56 36.22 16.24
CA THR A 77 -12.37 36.98 15.00
C THR A 77 -13.40 36.54 13.96
N GLN A 78 -14.45 37.36 13.92
CA GLN A 78 -15.20 37.84 12.76
C GLN A 78 -15.28 36.96 11.50
N VAL A 79 -16.44 36.31 11.39
CA VAL A 79 -17.46 36.49 10.33
C VAL A 79 -16.98 37.34 9.14
N VAL A 80 -16.71 36.67 8.02
CA VAL A 80 -16.91 37.21 6.68
C VAL A 80 -17.86 36.29 5.95
N GLU A 81 -19.10 36.76 5.86
CA GLU A 81 -20.19 36.22 5.07
C GLU A 81 -19.94 36.63 3.61
N SER A 82 -19.56 35.66 2.76
CA SER A 82 -19.59 35.83 1.31
C SER A 82 -20.43 34.72 0.70
N THR A 83 -21.66 35.08 0.38
CA THR A 83 -22.65 34.32 -0.38
C THR A 83 -22.16 34.14 -1.82
N GLU A 84 -21.72 32.94 -2.18
CA GLU A 84 -21.61 32.52 -3.57
C GLU A 84 -22.75 31.54 -3.88
N GLN A 85 -23.74 32.06 -4.61
CA GLN A 85 -24.79 31.32 -5.29
C GLN A 85 -24.27 30.76 -6.62
N ASP A 86 -24.87 29.63 -6.99
CA ASP A 86 -25.00 29.10 -8.35
C ASP A 86 -23.74 28.57 -9.07
N ASN A 87 -23.54 27.26 -8.95
CA ASN A 87 -23.97 26.38 -10.04
C ASN A 87 -24.01 24.95 -9.50
N GLN A 88 -25.20 24.56 -9.04
CA GLN A 88 -25.53 23.17 -8.75
C GLN A 88 -25.73 22.49 -10.10
N ASP A 89 -24.62 22.10 -10.71
CA ASP A 89 -24.62 21.14 -11.81
C ASP A 89 -25.12 19.83 -11.19
N GLU A 90 -26.41 19.56 -11.36
CA GLU A 90 -27.01 18.23 -11.19
C GLU A 90 -26.31 17.30 -12.20
N SER A 91 -25.07 16.93 -11.87
CA SER A 91 -24.47 15.69 -12.29
C SER A 91 -25.34 14.59 -11.71
N SER A 92 -26.42 14.31 -12.44
CA SER A 92 -27.22 13.09 -12.40
C SER A 92 -26.24 11.95 -12.63
N SER A 93 -25.52 11.59 -11.56
CA SER A 93 -24.76 10.37 -11.45
C SER A 93 -25.77 9.25 -11.63
N ILE A 94 -25.83 8.72 -12.85
CA ILE A 94 -26.42 7.43 -13.11
C ILE A 94 -25.55 6.49 -12.27
N SER A 95 -25.98 6.28 -11.03
CA SER A 95 -25.50 5.24 -10.16
C SER A 95 -25.83 3.95 -10.88
N GLU A 96 -24.94 3.50 -11.76
CA GLU A 96 -25.01 2.15 -12.29
C GLU A 96 -25.13 1.24 -11.09
N GLU A 97 -26.30 0.62 -10.96
CA GLU A 97 -26.59 -0.30 -9.87
C GLU A 97 -25.57 -1.45 -10.00
N LEU A 98 -24.53 -1.42 -9.16
CA LEU A 98 -23.48 -2.42 -9.20
C LEU A 98 -24.09 -3.75 -8.78
N ASN A 99 -24.19 -4.69 -9.72
CA ASN A 99 -24.49 -6.08 -9.39
C ASN A 99 -23.28 -6.65 -8.62
N LEU A 100 -23.44 -6.75 -7.30
CA LEU A 100 -22.43 -7.27 -6.39
C LEU A 100 -22.70 -8.74 -6.07
N ILE A 101 -21.65 -9.55 -6.07
CA ILE A 101 -21.68 -10.95 -5.62
C ILE A 101 -20.80 -11.12 -4.40
N SER A 102 -21.18 -12.04 -3.51
CA SER A 102 -20.42 -12.34 -2.28
C SER A 102 -19.36 -13.40 -2.56
N TYR A 103 -18.18 -13.20 -2.01
CA TYR A 103 -17.10 -14.18 -1.93
C TYR A 103 -16.81 -14.53 -0.47
N GLU A 104 -16.48 -15.79 -0.20
CA GLU A 104 -16.07 -16.29 1.11
C GLU A 104 -14.84 -17.18 0.93
N ASN A 105 -13.81 -16.94 1.74
CA ASN A 105 -12.62 -17.78 1.80
C ASN A 105 -12.36 -18.20 3.24
N LYS A 106 -12.50 -19.51 3.49
CA LYS A 106 -12.35 -20.10 4.83
C LYS A 106 -10.90 -20.15 5.29
N THR A 107 -9.96 -20.38 4.37
CA THR A 107 -8.53 -20.42 4.68
C THR A 107 -8.05 -19.06 5.19
N LEU A 108 -8.45 -18.00 4.50
CA LEU A 108 -8.15 -16.63 4.90
C LEU A 108 -9.09 -16.11 6.01
N SER A 109 -10.15 -16.83 6.37
CA SER A 109 -11.20 -16.36 7.29
C SER A 109 -11.75 -14.98 6.90
N ILE A 110 -12.07 -14.78 5.62
CA ILE A 110 -12.61 -13.53 5.08
C ILE A 110 -13.85 -13.74 4.23
N SER A 111 -14.62 -12.67 4.07
CA SER A 111 -15.62 -12.54 3.01
C SER A 111 -15.84 -11.07 2.64
N PHE A 112 -16.26 -10.83 1.40
CA PHE A 112 -16.49 -9.50 0.86
C PHE A 112 -17.41 -9.57 -0.36
N HIS A 113 -17.90 -8.43 -0.80
CA HIS A 113 -18.65 -8.27 -2.05
C HIS A 113 -17.76 -7.67 -3.13
N TYR A 114 -17.99 -8.06 -4.37
CA TYR A 114 -17.27 -7.54 -5.53
C TYR A 114 -18.16 -7.51 -6.78
N PRO A 115 -17.83 -6.68 -7.79
CA PRO A 115 -18.62 -6.60 -9.02
C PRO A 115 -18.69 -7.93 -9.77
N GLU A 116 -19.89 -8.36 -10.15
CA GLU A 116 -20.11 -9.62 -10.89
C GLU A 116 -19.32 -9.65 -12.22
N ASN A 117 -19.16 -8.50 -12.86
CA ASN A 117 -18.44 -8.38 -14.13
C ASN A 117 -16.93 -8.59 -14.02
N TRP A 118 -16.36 -8.70 -12.81
CA TRP A 118 -14.97 -9.11 -12.60
C TRP A 118 -14.75 -10.61 -12.85
N GLY A 119 -15.84 -11.38 -12.95
CA GLY A 119 -15.81 -12.83 -13.10
C GLY A 119 -15.47 -13.55 -11.81
N GLU A 120 -15.45 -14.88 -11.84
CA GLU A 120 -15.18 -15.70 -10.66
C GLU A 120 -13.78 -15.44 -10.09
N ILE A 121 -13.70 -15.26 -8.78
CA ILE A 121 -12.42 -15.20 -8.06
C ILE A 121 -11.82 -16.60 -8.02
N THR A 122 -10.61 -16.73 -8.54
CA THR A 122 -9.81 -17.96 -8.46
C THR A 122 -8.73 -17.82 -7.40
N GLN A 123 -8.57 -18.85 -6.57
CA GLN A 123 -7.49 -18.91 -5.58
C GLN A 123 -6.33 -19.72 -6.16
N GLU A 124 -5.13 -19.14 -6.11
CA GLU A 124 -3.88 -19.85 -6.39
C GLU A 124 -3.18 -20.14 -5.06
N GLU A 125 -2.94 -21.42 -4.79
CA GLU A 125 -2.07 -21.93 -3.73
C GLU A 125 -0.89 -22.60 -4.43
N ASP A 126 0.33 -22.13 -4.20
CA ASP A 126 1.54 -22.68 -4.83
C ASP A 126 2.20 -23.79 -3.99
N GLY A 127 1.50 -24.26 -2.95
CA GLY A 127 2.01 -25.22 -1.97
C GLY A 127 2.96 -24.59 -0.93
N THR A 128 3.05 -23.26 -0.90
CA THR A 128 3.71 -22.48 0.15
C THR A 128 2.68 -21.76 1.03
N ASP A 129 3.19 -20.99 1.99
CA ASP A 129 2.48 -20.10 2.91
C ASP A 129 1.96 -18.82 2.20
N HIS A 130 1.62 -18.90 0.91
CA HIS A 130 1.13 -17.79 0.07
C HIS A 130 -0.23 -18.07 -0.55
N ILE A 131 -1.14 -17.09 -0.50
CA ILE A 131 -2.45 -17.13 -1.16
C ILE A 131 -2.66 -15.88 -2.01
N ALA A 132 -2.95 -16.10 -3.30
CA ALA A 132 -3.35 -15.05 -4.22
C ALA A 132 -4.80 -15.27 -4.70
N LEU A 133 -5.62 -14.22 -4.61
CA LEU A 133 -6.96 -14.19 -5.18
C LEU A 133 -6.93 -13.40 -6.49
N SER A 134 -7.32 -14.02 -7.59
CA SER A 134 -7.31 -13.43 -8.92
C SER A 134 -8.70 -13.28 -9.52
N ILE A 135 -8.89 -12.27 -10.38
CA ILE A 135 -10.12 -12.02 -11.15
C ILE A 135 -9.87 -12.08 -12.67
N PHE A 136 -10.92 -12.00 -13.49
CA PHE A 136 -10.88 -11.85 -14.96
C PHE A 136 -10.35 -13.01 -15.83
N LYS A 137 -10.46 -14.28 -15.44
CA LYS A 137 -10.03 -15.49 -16.23
C LYS A 137 -8.54 -15.54 -16.67
N LYS A 138 -7.83 -14.43 -16.64
CA LYS A 138 -6.38 -14.26 -16.71
C LYS A 138 -5.96 -13.78 -15.33
N PRO A 139 -4.93 -14.34 -14.67
CA PRO A 139 -4.71 -14.12 -13.26
C PRO A 139 -4.25 -12.68 -12.98
N ILE A 140 -5.22 -11.82 -12.68
CA ILE A 140 -4.97 -10.49 -12.14
C ILE A 140 -5.14 -10.61 -10.64
N VAL A 141 -4.02 -10.66 -9.94
CA VAL A 141 -3.99 -10.74 -8.47
C VAL A 141 -4.62 -9.48 -7.91
N LEU A 142 -5.74 -9.66 -7.23
CA LEU A 142 -6.50 -8.63 -6.52
C LEU A 142 -6.05 -8.53 -5.06
N LEU A 143 -5.89 -9.69 -4.42
CA LEU A 143 -5.52 -9.81 -3.02
C LEU A 143 -4.36 -10.79 -2.87
N ALA A 144 -3.35 -10.41 -2.08
CA ALA A 144 -2.26 -11.26 -1.65
C ALA A 144 -2.28 -11.42 -0.13
N ALA A 145 -1.93 -12.61 0.34
CA ALA A 145 -1.80 -12.94 1.75
C ALA A 145 -0.64 -13.91 1.96
N ASP A 146 0.07 -13.74 3.08
CA ASP A 146 1.23 -14.57 3.42
C ASP A 146 1.30 -14.78 4.95
N ASN A 147 1.67 -15.97 5.40
CA ASN A 147 1.83 -16.31 6.83
C ASN A 147 3.27 -16.58 7.26
N GLY A 148 4.24 -16.34 6.37
CA GLY A 148 5.65 -16.57 6.62
C GLY A 148 6.02 -18.05 6.55
N GLY A 149 7.08 -18.36 5.80
CA GLY A 149 7.56 -19.71 5.54
C GLY A 149 8.89 -19.70 4.79
N GLU A 150 9.56 -20.86 4.64
CA GLU A 150 10.79 -20.98 3.86
C GLU A 150 10.50 -20.88 2.34
N SER A 151 10.08 -19.70 1.86
CA SER A 151 9.92 -19.41 0.44
C SER A 151 11.18 -18.74 -0.09
N ILE A 152 12.14 -19.55 -0.52
CA ILE A 152 13.33 -19.04 -1.21
C ILE A 152 12.91 -18.67 -2.65
N ALA A 153 12.65 -17.37 -2.84
CA ALA A 153 12.63 -16.69 -4.12
C ALA A 153 11.55 -17.12 -5.14
N ARG A 154 10.28 -16.72 -4.98
CA ARG A 154 9.25 -16.82 -6.05
C ARG A 154 8.21 -15.69 -6.10
N GLY A 155 8.63 -14.43 -5.96
CA GLY A 155 8.07 -13.36 -6.80
C GLY A 155 6.76 -12.68 -6.39
N ALA A 156 6.40 -12.55 -5.13
CA ALA A 156 5.28 -11.69 -4.76
C ALA A 156 5.76 -10.52 -3.89
N TYR A 157 6.09 -9.38 -4.51
CA TYR A 157 6.30 -8.11 -3.80
C TYR A 157 5.17 -7.87 -2.78
N TRP A 158 3.93 -8.21 -3.13
CA TRP A 158 2.80 -8.13 -2.20
C TRP A 158 2.70 -9.26 -1.18
N GLY A 159 3.25 -10.45 -1.45
CA GLY A 159 3.36 -11.53 -0.47
C GLY A 159 4.32 -11.14 0.65
N ASP A 160 5.54 -10.72 0.29
CA ASP A 160 6.55 -10.26 1.25
C ASP A 160 6.04 -9.06 2.09
N MET A 161 5.35 -8.13 1.43
CA MET A 161 4.72 -6.99 2.12
C MET A 161 3.58 -7.45 3.02
N ALA A 162 2.78 -8.45 2.61
CA ALA A 162 1.71 -9.00 3.45
C ALA A 162 2.29 -9.70 4.68
N GLU A 163 3.35 -10.50 4.53
CA GLU A 163 4.03 -11.18 5.65
C GLU A 163 4.44 -10.19 6.76
N SER A 164 4.90 -8.99 6.38
CA SER A 164 5.31 -7.95 7.33
C SER A 164 4.16 -7.40 8.21
N ILE A 165 2.91 -7.60 7.83
CA ILE A 165 1.72 -7.15 8.56
C ILE A 165 1.41 -8.13 9.70
N VAL A 166 2.20 -8.06 10.76
CA VAL A 166 2.13 -9.01 11.88
C VAL A 166 1.17 -8.59 13.00
N SER A 167 0.66 -7.35 12.99
CA SER A 167 -0.17 -6.80 14.08
C SER A 167 -1.06 -5.63 13.64
N GLN A 168 -2.03 -5.28 14.49
CA GLN A 168 -2.83 -4.05 14.31
C GLN A 168 -1.97 -2.79 14.46
N ASP A 169 -0.96 -2.81 15.34
CA ASP A 169 -0.02 -1.70 15.54
C ASP A 169 0.78 -1.40 14.27
N TYR A 170 1.08 -2.42 13.45
CA TYR A 170 1.69 -2.23 12.14
C TYR A 170 0.81 -1.34 11.25
N ILE A 171 -0.50 -1.63 11.17
CA ILE A 171 -1.45 -0.81 10.41
C ILE A 171 -1.54 0.61 10.99
N ASP A 172 -1.62 0.73 12.32
CA ASP A 172 -1.74 2.02 13.00
C ASP A 172 -0.53 2.94 12.75
N ASN A 173 0.64 2.36 12.53
CA ASN A 173 1.89 3.09 12.28
C ASN A 173 2.28 3.15 10.80
N LEU A 174 1.57 2.48 9.88
CA LEU A 174 2.01 2.35 8.49
C LEU A 174 2.20 3.70 7.80
N CYS A 175 1.31 4.66 8.04
CA CYS A 175 1.42 5.99 7.46
C CYS A 175 2.59 6.82 7.99
N ASN A 176 3.13 6.50 9.17
CA ASN A 176 4.35 7.12 9.68
C ASN A 176 5.60 6.59 8.95
N VAL A 177 5.54 5.33 8.49
CA VAL A 177 6.63 4.66 7.76
C VAL A 177 6.58 5.00 6.27
N LYS A 178 5.38 5.07 5.68
CA LYS A 178 5.13 5.39 4.27
C LYS A 178 4.95 6.89 4.05
N ASN A 179 5.84 7.70 4.60
CA ASN A 179 5.78 9.17 4.51
C ASN A 179 6.09 9.73 3.10
N GLU A 180 6.68 8.92 2.21
CA GLU A 180 6.95 9.26 0.81
C GLU A 180 5.76 8.95 -0.12
N ALA A 181 4.71 8.28 0.38
CA ALA A 181 3.50 8.04 -0.40
C ALA A 181 2.79 9.36 -0.73
N GLU A 182 2.12 9.43 -1.87
CA GLU A 182 1.32 10.61 -2.23
C GLU A 182 0.21 10.87 -1.20
N SER A 183 -0.41 9.79 -0.72
CA SER A 183 -1.28 9.87 0.45
C SER A 183 -1.28 8.56 1.23
N CYS A 184 -1.47 8.66 2.55
CA CYS A 184 -1.74 7.52 3.40
C CYS A 184 -2.84 7.86 4.40
N GLN A 185 -3.83 6.99 4.51
CA GLN A 185 -4.99 7.19 5.38
C GLN A 185 -5.27 5.92 6.17
N ILE A 186 -5.40 6.04 7.49
CA ILE A 186 -5.92 4.97 8.34
C ILE A 186 -7.43 5.14 8.46
N LYS A 187 -8.18 4.10 8.09
CA LYS A 187 -9.66 4.08 8.10
C LYS A 187 -10.17 2.81 8.77
N SER A 188 -11.46 2.80 9.07
CA SER A 188 -12.18 1.60 9.46
C SER A 188 -13.39 1.41 8.55
N ASN A 189 -13.67 0.17 8.17
CA ASN A 189 -14.89 -0.15 7.45
C ASN A 189 -16.10 -0.28 8.41
N GLN A 190 -17.27 -0.58 7.85
CA GLN A 190 -18.51 -0.72 8.63
C GLN A 190 -18.50 -1.86 9.67
N TYR A 191 -17.56 -2.81 9.55
CA TYR A 191 -17.38 -3.91 10.49
C TYR A 191 -16.32 -3.62 11.56
N GLY A 192 -15.79 -2.40 11.60
CA GLY A 192 -14.74 -2.00 12.55
C GLY A 192 -13.35 -2.54 12.19
N ILE A 193 -13.17 -3.13 11.01
CA ILE A 193 -11.85 -3.57 10.54
C ILE A 193 -11.08 -2.33 10.14
N LYS A 194 -9.96 -2.09 10.84
CA LYS A 194 -9.06 -0.99 10.53
C LYS A 194 -8.08 -1.40 9.43
N TYR A 195 -7.87 -0.51 8.48
CA TYR A 195 -6.98 -0.70 7.34
C TYR A 195 -6.23 0.60 7.02
N ALA A 196 -5.09 0.46 6.35
CA ALA A 196 -4.37 1.59 5.78
C ALA A 196 -4.60 1.62 4.25
N LYS A 197 -5.07 2.76 3.74
CA LYS A 197 -5.12 3.05 2.30
C LYS A 197 -3.90 3.90 1.95
N VAL A 198 -3.03 3.37 1.09
CA VAL A 198 -1.82 4.04 0.61
C VAL A 198 -1.97 4.30 -0.88
N VAL A 199 -1.76 5.53 -1.30
CA VAL A 199 -1.67 5.92 -2.71
C VAL A 199 -0.23 6.30 -3.01
N GLU A 200 0.39 5.65 -3.98
CA GLU A 200 1.80 5.84 -4.31
C GLU A 200 2.00 5.96 -5.82
N GLU A 201 2.92 6.84 -6.24
CA GLU A 201 3.40 6.90 -7.62
C GLU A 201 4.58 5.94 -7.77
N VAL A 202 4.45 4.96 -8.67
CA VAL A 202 5.52 4.02 -9.01
C VAL A 202 5.93 4.16 -10.47
N ILE A 203 7.22 4.00 -10.75
CA ILE A 203 7.71 4.01 -12.13
C ILE A 203 7.61 2.60 -12.72
N LYS A 204 6.66 2.40 -13.65
CA LYS A 204 6.48 1.15 -14.38
C LYS A 204 6.83 1.34 -15.84
N PHE A 205 7.77 0.54 -16.34
CA PHE A 205 8.25 0.62 -17.73
C PHE A 205 8.71 2.03 -18.14
N GLY A 206 9.19 2.83 -17.18
CA GLY A 206 9.66 4.20 -17.41
C GLY A 206 8.58 5.28 -17.27
N GLU A 207 7.33 4.92 -16.99
CA GLU A 207 6.21 5.86 -16.84
C GLU A 207 5.71 5.88 -15.39
N PRO A 208 5.38 7.06 -14.82
CA PRO A 208 4.72 7.14 -13.53
C PRO A 208 3.32 6.53 -13.60
N THR A 209 3.01 5.68 -12.63
CA THR A 209 1.72 5.00 -12.48
C THR A 209 1.26 5.17 -11.03
N ILE A 210 0.03 5.61 -10.85
CA ILE A 210 -0.57 5.71 -9.52
C ILE A 210 -1.12 4.35 -9.11
N GLU A 211 -0.71 3.90 -7.95
CA GLU A 211 -1.20 2.69 -7.30
C GLU A 211 -1.93 3.02 -6.02
N THR A 212 -2.97 2.23 -5.71
CA THR A 212 -3.70 2.29 -4.46
C THR A 212 -3.66 0.91 -3.83
N ASN A 213 -3.14 0.87 -2.61
CA ASN A 213 -2.89 -0.35 -1.86
C ASN A 213 -3.60 -0.28 -0.51
N TYR A 214 -4.35 -1.33 -0.17
CA TYR A 214 -5.07 -1.46 1.09
C TYR A 214 -4.41 -2.55 1.92
N TYR A 215 -3.89 -2.17 3.09
CA TYR A 215 -3.20 -3.06 4.02
C TYR A 215 -4.12 -3.37 5.19
N ILE A 216 -4.32 -4.67 5.47
CA ILE A 216 -5.27 -5.14 6.47
C ILE A 216 -4.58 -6.20 7.34
N PHE A 217 -4.77 -6.10 8.66
CA PHE A 217 -4.36 -7.13 9.62
C PHE A 217 -5.56 -7.99 10.02
N ASN A 218 -5.44 -9.30 9.83
CA ASN A 218 -6.43 -10.30 10.13
C ASN A 218 -5.99 -11.21 11.30
N SER A 219 -6.46 -10.89 12.50
CA SER A 219 -6.21 -11.69 13.70
C SER A 219 -6.92 -13.05 13.75
N LYS A 220 -7.79 -13.36 12.76
CA LYS A 220 -8.57 -14.60 12.70
C LYS A 220 -7.95 -15.67 11.79
N SER A 221 -6.89 -15.32 11.06
CA SER A 221 -6.23 -16.20 10.08
C SER A 221 -4.77 -16.44 10.45
N GLU A 222 -4.22 -17.56 9.99
CA GLU A 222 -2.77 -17.77 9.98
C GLU A 222 -2.08 -16.81 8.99
N PHE A 223 -2.74 -16.53 7.86
CA PHE A 223 -2.41 -15.49 6.88
C PHE A 223 -2.87 -14.14 7.40
N ARG A 224 -2.09 -13.56 8.32
CA ARG A 224 -2.49 -12.37 9.07
C ARG A 224 -2.47 -11.11 8.22
N GLY A 225 -1.49 -10.97 7.33
CA GLY A 225 -1.41 -9.82 6.47
C GLY A 225 -2.19 -10.02 5.19
N LEU A 226 -3.00 -9.03 4.82
CA LEU A 226 -3.70 -9.00 3.55
C LEU A 226 -3.40 -7.68 2.85
N ILE A 227 -3.11 -7.75 1.55
CA ILE A 227 -2.94 -6.58 0.70
C ILE A 227 -3.86 -6.68 -0.50
N ILE A 228 -4.67 -5.64 -0.72
CA ILE A 228 -5.45 -5.46 -1.95
C ILE A 228 -4.77 -4.35 -2.75
N SER A 229 -4.40 -4.63 -4.00
CA SER A 229 -3.58 -3.72 -4.82
C SER A 229 -4.19 -3.42 -6.17
N THR A 230 -4.06 -2.16 -6.62
CA THR A 230 -4.37 -1.79 -8.02
C THR A 230 -3.24 -2.14 -9.00
N GLU A 231 -2.05 -2.58 -8.55
CA GLU A 231 -0.84 -2.75 -9.39
C GLU A 231 -1.13 -3.51 -10.68
N ARG A 232 -1.93 -4.59 -10.60
CA ARG A 232 -2.27 -5.43 -11.75
C ARG A 232 -3.57 -5.03 -12.42
N LEU A 233 -4.43 -4.29 -11.72
CA LEU A 233 -5.73 -3.82 -12.21
C LEU A 233 -5.61 -2.66 -13.18
N VAL A 234 -4.55 -1.83 -13.10
CA VAL A 234 -4.29 -0.75 -14.08
C VAL A 234 -4.11 -1.24 -15.51
N THR A 235 -3.88 -2.55 -15.71
CA THR A 235 -3.78 -3.16 -17.04
C THR A 235 -5.13 -3.48 -17.67
N VAL A 236 -6.21 -3.34 -16.89
CA VAL A 236 -7.59 -3.54 -17.32
C VAL A 236 -8.32 -2.20 -17.22
N ASP A 237 -9.01 -1.87 -18.30
CA ASP A 237 -9.88 -0.70 -18.34
C ASP A 237 -11.12 -0.97 -17.46
N ILE A 238 -11.05 -0.56 -16.19
CA ILE A 238 -12.12 -0.70 -15.20
C ILE A 238 -12.57 0.70 -14.81
N ASP A 239 -13.73 1.10 -15.32
CA ASP A 239 -14.35 2.36 -14.92
C ASP A 239 -14.55 2.40 -13.40
N ASN A 240 -14.22 3.53 -12.79
CA ASN A 240 -14.36 3.78 -11.36
C ASN A 240 -13.68 2.68 -10.51
N LEU A 241 -12.49 2.23 -10.92
CA LEU A 241 -11.72 1.19 -10.23
C LEU A 241 -11.53 1.48 -8.73
N GLU A 242 -11.20 2.73 -8.39
CA GLU A 242 -11.00 3.13 -7.00
C GLU A 242 -12.28 2.96 -6.17
N ASP A 243 -13.43 3.41 -6.68
CA ASP A 243 -14.73 3.27 -6.00
C ASP A 243 -15.12 1.80 -5.83
N LYS A 244 -14.86 0.96 -6.84
CA LYS A 244 -15.13 -0.48 -6.78
C LYS A 244 -14.25 -1.17 -5.74
N LEU A 245 -12.97 -0.81 -5.64
CA LEU A 245 -12.06 -1.34 -4.62
C LEU A 245 -12.43 -0.82 -3.22
N GLN A 246 -12.80 0.45 -3.09
CA GLN A 246 -13.27 1.01 -1.84
C GLN A 246 -14.54 0.28 -1.38
N SER A 247 -15.51 0.05 -2.27
CA SER A 247 -16.71 -0.74 -1.97
C SER A 247 -16.39 -2.17 -1.54
N LEU A 248 -15.37 -2.79 -2.15
CA LEU A 248 -14.91 -4.12 -1.75
C LEU A 248 -14.38 -4.10 -0.32
N VAL A 249 -13.47 -3.17 0.00
CA VAL A 249 -12.88 -3.01 1.34
C VAL A 249 -13.94 -2.65 2.39
N ASP A 250 -14.91 -1.83 2.03
CA ASP A 250 -16.02 -1.44 2.91
C ASP A 250 -16.93 -2.62 3.24
N SER A 251 -17.05 -3.59 2.32
CA SER A 251 -17.81 -4.82 2.50
C SER A 251 -17.04 -5.95 3.18
N PHE A 252 -15.73 -5.78 3.40
CA PHE A 252 -14.82 -6.80 3.90
C PHE A 252 -15.13 -7.16 5.36
N LYS A 253 -15.23 -8.46 5.67
CA LYS A 253 -15.46 -8.96 7.03
C LYS A 253 -14.60 -10.19 7.33
N PHE A 254 -14.17 -10.31 8.58
CA PHE A 254 -13.59 -11.55 9.11
C PHE A 254 -14.73 -12.49 9.52
N ILE A 255 -14.59 -13.79 9.22
CA ILE A 255 -15.58 -14.83 9.54
C ILE A 255 -15.13 -15.74 10.69
#